data_AF-A0AA45CR96-F1
#
_entry.id   AF-A0AA45CR96-F1
#
_cell.length_a   1.000
_cell.length_b   1.000
_cell.length_c   1.000
_cell.angle_alpha   90.00
_cell.angle_beta   90.00
_cell.angle_gamma   90.00
#
_symmetry.space_group_name_H-M   'P 1'
#
loop_
_entity.id
_entity.type
_entity.pdbx_description
1 polymer ?
#
loop_
_entity_poly.entity_id
_entity_poly.type
_entity_poly.pdbx_seq_one_letter_code
_entity_poly.pdbx_strand_id
1 'polypeptide(L)'
;MFKWIRRLAVFVVVLILGIQCYRIHANIQHVLTYESMVKEVLAEDDIDNTTNVDLVLAMIYTETKGKTDDVMQSSESSTGVTNSITDRKESIRQGVTVLSENLEEAAHHKVDPWTAVQAYNFGKAYIDYVADNGGVNTVELAKAYSKNVVAPSLGNISGETYTYYQPVAMYYGGGKLYTNGGNIYYAKEVQFNLFLMRMFSRL
;
A
#
# COMPACT_ATOMS: atom_id res chain seq x y z
N MET A 1 21.98 -30.50 26.80
CA MET A 1 21.32 -29.19 26.98
C MET A 1 21.07 -28.45 25.66
N PHE A 2 22.07 -28.27 24.79
CA PHE A 2 21.91 -27.50 23.53
C PHE A 2 20.82 -28.03 22.55
N LYS A 3 20.64 -29.36 22.46
CA LYS A 3 19.62 -29.97 21.59
C LYS A 3 18.18 -29.63 22.01
N TRP A 4 17.92 -29.47 23.31
CA TRP A 4 16.58 -29.12 23.82
C TRP A 4 16.28 -27.64 23.61
N ILE A 5 17.25 -26.76 23.87
CA ILE A 5 17.14 -25.32 23.58
C ILE A 5 16.87 -25.09 22.08
N ARG A 6 17.59 -25.80 21.19
CA ARG A 6 17.36 -25.72 19.75
C ARG A 6 15.95 -26.17 19.35
N ARG A 7 15.45 -27.27 19.92
CA ARG A 7 14.09 -27.76 19.66
C ARG A 7 13.03 -26.77 20.14
N LEU A 8 13.23 -26.18 21.32
CA LEU A 8 12.35 -25.15 21.85
C LEU A 8 12.35 -23.90 20.96
N ALA A 9 13.52 -23.43 20.53
CA ALA A 9 13.63 -22.29 19.64
C ALA A 9 12.92 -22.53 18.30
N VAL A 10 13.09 -23.71 17.68
CA VAL A 10 12.36 -24.09 16.47
C VAL A 10 10.86 -24.12 16.71
N PHE A 11 10.41 -24.70 17.83
CA PHE A 11 9.00 -24.74 18.18
C PHE A 11 8.41 -23.32 18.32
N VAL A 12 9.11 -22.41 19.00
CA VAL A 12 8.69 -21.01 19.14
C VAL A 12 8.60 -20.32 17.79
N VAL A 13 9.58 -20.52 16.90
CA VAL A 13 9.54 -19.95 15.53
C VAL A 13 8.35 -20.48 14.75
N VAL A 14 8.10 -21.79 14.77
CA VAL A 14 6.95 -22.41 14.09
C VAL A 14 5.63 -21.86 14.64
N LEU A 15 5.52 -21.69 15.96
CA LEU A 15 4.34 -21.12 16.60
C LEU A 15 4.11 -19.67 16.15
N ILE A 16 5.16 -18.84 16.13
CA ILE A 16 5.08 -17.46 15.64
C ILE A 16 4.62 -17.43 14.18
N LEU A 17 5.21 -18.26 13.31
CA LEU A 17 4.81 -18.35 11.91
C LEU A 17 3.34 -18.78 11.76
N GLY A 18 2.89 -19.77 12.55
CA GLY A 18 1.49 -20.20 12.57
C GLY A 18 0.53 -19.08 12.96
N ILE A 19 0.86 -18.31 14.00
CA ILE A 19 0.07 -17.14 14.44
C ILE A 19 0.03 -16.06 13.34
N GLN A 20 1.16 -15.79 12.68
CA GLN A 20 1.20 -14.81 11.59
C GLN A 20 0.38 -15.26 10.38
N CYS A 21 0.48 -16.53 9.97
CA CYS A 21 -0.34 -17.08 8.89
C CYS A 21 -1.84 -16.97 9.22
N TYR A 22 -2.24 -17.31 10.45
CA TYR A 22 -3.62 -17.14 10.89
C TYR A 22 -4.08 -15.68 10.82
N ARG A 23 -3.27 -14.74 11.31
CA ARG A 23 -3.57 -13.30 11.27
C ARG A 23 -3.71 -12.78 9.84
N ILE A 24 -2.80 -13.16 8.94
CA ILE A 24 -2.85 -12.80 7.52
C ILE A 24 -4.14 -13.32 6.91
N HIS A 25 -4.45 -14.60 7.10
CA HIS A 25 -5.68 -15.20 6.58
C HIS A 25 -6.93 -14.48 7.13
N ALA A 26 -7.01 -14.25 8.44
CA ALA A 26 -8.14 -13.54 9.06
C ALA A 26 -8.30 -12.11 8.53
N ASN A 27 -7.20 -11.37 8.35
CA ASN A 27 -7.25 -10.03 7.75
C ASN A 27 -7.70 -10.08 6.28
N ILE A 28 -7.25 -11.07 5.50
CA ILE A 28 -7.68 -11.24 4.10
C ILE A 28 -9.18 -11.50 4.05
N GLN A 29 -9.69 -12.45 4.84
CA GLN A 29 -11.12 -12.75 4.91
C GLN A 29 -11.94 -11.51 5.30
N HIS A 30 -11.44 -10.70 6.23
CA HIS A 30 -12.08 -9.44 6.59
C HIS A 30 -12.13 -8.45 5.42
N VAL A 31 -11.02 -8.28 4.70
CA VAL A 31 -10.98 -7.37 3.54
C VAL A 31 -11.88 -7.86 2.40
N LEU A 32 -11.97 -9.17 2.17
CA LEU A 32 -12.86 -9.73 1.15
C LEU A 32 -14.35 -9.42 1.41
N THR A 33 -14.74 -9.08 2.64
CA THR A 33 -16.12 -8.62 2.92
C THR A 33 -16.47 -7.31 2.22
N TYR A 34 -15.48 -6.52 1.80
CA TYR A 34 -15.68 -5.28 1.05
C TYR A 34 -15.88 -5.49 -0.46
N GLU A 35 -15.72 -6.71 -0.99
CA GLU A 35 -15.77 -6.98 -2.43
C GLU A 35 -17.05 -6.46 -3.10
N SER A 36 -18.21 -6.67 -2.47
CA SER A 36 -19.49 -6.18 -3.01
C SER A 36 -19.56 -4.66 -3.04
N MET A 37 -19.06 -3.99 -2.00
CA MET A 37 -19.05 -2.53 -1.91
C MET A 37 -18.08 -1.92 -2.91
N VAL A 38 -16.91 -2.55 -3.11
CA VAL A 38 -15.95 -2.17 -4.15
C VAL A 38 -16.57 -2.32 -5.54
N LYS A 39 -17.25 -3.43 -5.82
CA LYS A 39 -17.96 -3.63 -7.09
C LYS A 39 -19.04 -2.59 -7.33
N GLU A 40 -19.79 -2.23 -6.30
CA GLU A 40 -20.82 -1.20 -6.37
C GLU A 40 -20.20 0.16 -6.71
N VAL A 41 -19.16 0.58 -5.99
CA VAL A 41 -18.44 1.83 -6.25
C VAL A 41 -17.85 1.86 -7.66
N LEU A 42 -17.17 0.79 -8.09
CA LEU A 42 -16.57 0.70 -9.43
C LEU A 42 -17.59 0.71 -10.58
N ALA A 43 -18.88 0.58 -10.28
CA ALA A 43 -19.98 0.64 -11.24
C ALA A 43 -20.76 1.96 -11.16
N GLU A 44 -20.37 2.91 -10.31
CA GLU A 44 -20.97 4.24 -10.25
C GLU A 44 -20.56 5.06 -11.49
N ASP A 45 -21.55 5.69 -12.14
CA ASP A 45 -21.37 6.38 -13.44
C ASP A 45 -20.45 7.61 -13.36
N ASP A 46 -20.22 8.16 -12.16
CA ASP A 46 -19.38 9.32 -11.90
C ASP A 46 -17.91 8.96 -11.64
N ILE A 47 -17.56 7.66 -11.67
CA ILE A 47 -16.19 7.19 -11.54
C ILE A 47 -15.67 6.76 -12.90
N ASP A 48 -14.65 7.47 -13.40
CA ASP A 48 -13.87 6.99 -14.55
C ASP A 48 -13.03 5.78 -14.10
N ASN A 49 -13.57 4.58 -14.28
CA ASN A 49 -13.01 3.37 -13.71
C ASN A 49 -11.91 2.80 -14.62
N THR A 50 -10.66 3.01 -14.23
CA THR A 50 -9.48 2.40 -14.88
C THR A 50 -8.82 1.30 -14.02
N THR A 51 -9.43 0.95 -12.88
CA THR A 51 -8.90 -0.02 -11.92
C THR A 51 -9.74 -1.31 -11.86
N ASN A 52 -9.43 -2.22 -10.94
CA ASN A 52 -10.17 -3.45 -10.74
C ASN A 52 -10.32 -3.80 -9.25
N VAL A 53 -11.32 -4.65 -8.97
CA VAL A 53 -11.70 -5.08 -7.61
C VAL A 53 -10.51 -5.65 -6.83
N ASP A 54 -9.71 -6.52 -7.43
CA ASP A 54 -8.57 -7.15 -6.76
C ASP A 54 -7.55 -6.11 -6.27
N LEU A 55 -7.24 -5.12 -7.11
CA LEU A 55 -6.27 -4.07 -6.79
C LEU A 55 -6.79 -3.18 -5.66
N VAL A 56 -8.05 -2.76 -5.71
CA VAL A 56 -8.68 -1.95 -4.66
C VAL A 56 -8.69 -2.70 -3.33
N LEU A 57 -9.06 -3.98 -3.32
CA LEU A 57 -9.01 -4.81 -2.12
C LEU A 57 -7.59 -4.97 -1.57
N ALA A 58 -6.59 -5.14 -2.43
CA ALA A 58 -5.19 -5.19 -2.03
C ALA A 58 -4.71 -3.86 -1.40
N MET A 59 -5.21 -2.72 -1.89
CA MET A 59 -4.94 -1.42 -1.30
C MET A 59 -5.64 -1.26 0.05
N ILE A 60 -6.93 -1.62 0.20
CA ILE A 60 -7.61 -1.66 1.51
C ILE A 60 -6.83 -2.52 2.52
N TYR A 61 -6.33 -3.68 2.09
CA TYR A 61 -5.49 -4.52 2.95
C TYR A 61 -4.20 -3.80 3.35
N THR A 62 -3.54 -3.14 2.39
CA THR A 62 -2.27 -2.44 2.61
C THR A 62 -2.44 -1.24 3.55
N GLU A 63 -3.52 -0.47 3.39
CA GLU A 63 -3.81 0.70 4.22
C GLU A 63 -4.22 0.27 5.64
N THR A 64 -5.35 -0.43 5.77
CA THR A 64 -6.04 -0.54 7.06
C THR A 64 -6.37 -1.97 7.45
N LYS A 65 -6.20 -2.92 6.53
CA LYS A 65 -6.63 -4.31 6.72
C LYS A 65 -8.16 -4.37 6.93
N GLY A 66 -8.86 -3.33 6.46
CA GLY A 66 -10.29 -3.07 6.61
C GLY A 66 -10.74 -2.65 8.01
N LYS A 67 -9.82 -2.34 8.93
CA LYS A 67 -10.10 -2.23 10.38
C LYS A 67 -10.54 -0.84 10.86
N THR A 68 -10.46 0.17 10.01
CA THR A 68 -10.88 1.54 10.30
C THR A 68 -12.15 1.87 9.50
N ASP A 69 -12.76 3.02 9.76
CA ASP A 69 -13.86 3.53 8.92
C ASP A 69 -13.33 4.07 7.59
N ASP A 70 -12.24 4.84 7.63
CA ASP A 70 -11.48 5.24 6.44
C ASP A 70 -10.59 4.08 5.94
N VAL A 71 -11.22 3.07 5.34
CA VAL A 71 -10.62 1.78 4.95
C VAL A 71 -9.52 1.89 3.88
N MET A 72 -9.54 2.92 3.02
CA MET A 72 -8.51 3.21 2.03
C MET A 72 -7.57 4.35 2.44
N GLN A 73 -7.67 4.86 3.68
CA GLN A 73 -6.93 6.03 4.17
C GLN A 73 -6.98 7.21 3.17
N SER A 74 -8.14 7.44 2.58
CA SER A 74 -8.34 8.39 1.50
C SER A 74 -8.69 9.80 2.00
N SER A 75 -8.86 9.98 3.31
CA SER A 75 -9.21 11.28 3.92
C SER A 75 -8.24 12.41 3.56
N GLU A 76 -6.92 12.16 3.58
CA GLU A 76 -5.92 13.19 3.28
C GLU A 76 -6.03 13.70 1.84
N SER A 77 -6.41 12.83 0.90
CA SER A 77 -6.63 13.21 -0.50
C SER A 77 -7.90 14.05 -0.71
N SER A 78 -8.88 13.94 0.19
CA SER A 78 -10.17 14.65 0.11
C SER A 78 -10.14 15.98 0.87
N THR A 79 -9.68 15.96 2.13
CA THR A 79 -9.81 17.10 3.04
C THR A 79 -8.48 17.63 3.56
N GLY A 80 -7.37 16.94 3.28
CA GLY A 80 -6.06 17.22 3.88
C GLY A 80 -5.97 16.84 5.37
N VAL A 81 -6.99 16.21 5.93
CA VAL A 81 -7.03 15.79 7.35
C VAL A 81 -7.23 14.28 7.45
N THR A 82 -6.29 13.61 8.10
CA THR A 82 -6.32 12.16 8.35
C THR A 82 -7.60 11.72 9.07
N ASN A 83 -8.20 10.61 8.67
CA ASN A 83 -9.37 9.97 9.31
C ASN A 83 -10.59 10.90 9.47
N SER A 84 -10.79 11.83 8.52
CA SER A 84 -11.97 12.69 8.48
C SER A 84 -13.17 12.00 7.79
N ILE A 85 -12.91 11.04 6.90
CA ILE A 85 -13.95 10.17 6.33
C ILE A 85 -14.34 9.11 7.37
N THR A 86 -15.61 9.07 7.74
CA THR A 86 -16.18 8.12 8.72
C THR A 86 -17.13 7.10 8.11
N ASP A 87 -17.36 7.18 6.79
CA ASP A 87 -18.12 6.21 6.03
C ASP A 87 -17.20 5.35 5.15
N ARG A 88 -17.38 4.03 5.24
CA ARG A 88 -16.55 3.05 4.53
C ARG A 88 -16.74 3.11 3.02
N LYS A 89 -17.96 3.33 2.54
CA LYS A 89 -18.26 3.41 1.10
C LYS A 89 -17.65 4.68 0.51
N GLU A 90 -17.75 5.80 1.23
CA GLU A 90 -17.10 7.05 0.85
C GLU A 90 -15.57 6.94 0.82
N SER A 91 -14.98 6.26 1.80
CA SER A 91 -13.53 5.99 1.79
C SER A 91 -13.10 5.21 0.55
N ILE A 92 -13.87 4.19 0.16
CA ILE A 92 -13.63 3.41 -1.07
C ILE A 92 -13.84 4.27 -2.31
N ARG A 93 -14.92 5.06 -2.38
CA ARG A 93 -15.21 5.95 -3.51
C ARG A 93 -14.05 6.92 -3.76
N GLN A 94 -13.67 7.68 -2.74
CA GLN A 94 -12.56 8.62 -2.84
C GLN A 94 -11.25 7.92 -3.21
N GLY A 95 -10.96 6.77 -2.59
CA GLY A 95 -9.75 5.99 -2.88
C GLY A 95 -9.72 5.46 -4.31
N VAL A 96 -10.86 5.02 -4.85
CA VAL A 96 -10.99 4.60 -6.25
C VAL A 96 -10.80 5.79 -7.19
N THR A 97 -11.41 6.94 -6.92
CA THR A 97 -11.24 8.16 -7.73
C THR A 97 -9.76 8.53 -7.86
N VAL A 98 -9.05 8.64 -6.73
CA VAL A 98 -7.62 8.99 -6.73
C VAL A 98 -6.78 7.94 -7.47
N LEU A 99 -7.08 6.65 -7.28
CA LEU A 99 -6.36 5.59 -7.96
C LEU A 99 -6.59 5.62 -9.48
N SER A 100 -7.83 5.82 -9.92
CA SER A 100 -8.18 5.95 -11.33
C SER A 100 -7.47 7.13 -11.99
N GLU A 101 -7.52 8.31 -11.37
CA GLU A 101 -6.82 9.51 -11.86
C GLU A 101 -5.31 9.29 -11.99
N ASN A 102 -4.71 8.57 -11.02
CA ASN A 102 -3.29 8.21 -11.09
C ASN A 102 -3.00 7.20 -12.21
N LEU A 103 -3.89 6.24 -12.46
CA LEU A 103 -3.72 5.24 -13.52
C LEU A 103 -3.83 5.87 -14.92
N GLU A 104 -4.77 6.80 -15.09
CA GLU A 104 -4.91 7.59 -16.32
C GLU A 104 -3.68 8.44 -16.58
N GLU A 105 -3.19 9.15 -15.56
CA GLU A 105 -1.99 9.97 -15.69
C GLU A 105 -0.75 9.11 -15.98
N ALA A 106 -0.63 7.95 -15.32
CA ALA A 106 0.45 7.01 -15.61
C ALA A 106 0.40 6.53 -17.07
N ALA A 107 -0.79 6.22 -17.59
CA ALA A 107 -0.97 5.84 -18.99
C ALA A 107 -0.62 6.99 -19.95
N HIS A 108 -1.05 8.21 -19.63
CA HIS A 108 -0.72 9.42 -20.40
C HIS A 108 0.79 9.68 -20.47
N HIS A 109 1.48 9.53 -19.33
CA HIS A 109 2.93 9.68 -19.22
C HIS A 109 3.73 8.45 -19.69
N LYS A 110 3.03 7.39 -20.13
CA LYS A 110 3.61 6.12 -20.59
C LYS A 110 4.53 5.46 -19.56
N VAL A 111 4.17 5.59 -18.29
CA VAL A 111 4.86 4.90 -17.18
C VAL A 111 4.07 3.66 -16.77
N ASP A 112 4.72 2.75 -16.04
CA ASP A 112 4.08 1.53 -15.60
C ASP A 112 2.96 1.79 -14.56
N PRO A 113 1.91 0.95 -14.49
CA PRO A 113 0.78 1.17 -13.57
C PRO A 113 1.16 1.09 -12.09
N TRP A 114 2.30 0.49 -11.72
CA TRP A 114 2.75 0.52 -10.32
C TRP A 114 3.32 1.87 -9.92
N THR A 115 3.63 2.74 -10.87
CA THR A 115 3.86 4.16 -10.62
C THR A 115 2.59 4.82 -10.08
N ALA A 116 1.42 4.56 -10.67
CA ALA A 116 0.14 5.08 -10.18
C ALA A 116 -0.17 4.61 -8.75
N VAL A 117 0.10 3.33 -8.45
CA VAL A 117 -0.08 2.77 -7.11
C VAL A 117 0.88 3.43 -6.11
N GLN A 118 2.15 3.65 -6.47
CA GLN A 118 3.09 4.36 -5.61
C GLN A 118 2.71 5.85 -5.43
N ALA A 119 2.17 6.48 -6.47
CA ALA A 119 1.67 7.84 -6.43
C ALA A 119 0.45 8.01 -5.51
N TYR A 120 -0.32 6.95 -5.25
CA TYR A 120 -1.35 6.99 -4.20
C TYR A 120 -0.74 7.33 -2.82
N ASN A 121 0.48 6.87 -2.54
CA ASN A 121 1.19 7.17 -1.30
C ASN A 121 2.00 8.48 -1.33
N PHE A 122 2.55 8.86 -2.48
CA PHE A 122 3.44 10.02 -2.61
C PHE A 122 2.78 11.27 -3.20
N GLY A 123 1.57 11.15 -3.70
CA GLY A 123 0.92 12.16 -4.53
C GLY A 123 1.28 12.03 -6.01
N LYS A 124 0.41 12.62 -6.83
CA LYS A 124 0.40 12.53 -8.30
C LYS A 124 1.71 12.98 -8.97
N ALA A 125 2.42 13.95 -8.39
CA ALA A 125 3.70 14.45 -8.92
C ALA A 125 4.81 13.38 -9.01
N TYR A 126 4.67 12.24 -8.31
CA TYR A 126 5.59 11.12 -8.47
C TYR A 126 5.53 10.50 -9.88
N ILE A 127 4.40 10.63 -10.59
CA ILE A 127 4.22 10.11 -11.95
C ILE A 127 5.17 10.83 -12.92
N ASP A 128 5.20 12.16 -12.87
CA ASP A 128 6.14 12.98 -13.64
C ASP A 128 7.58 12.60 -13.34
N TYR A 129 7.90 12.45 -12.05
CA TYR A 129 9.25 12.06 -11.62
C TYR A 129 9.68 10.73 -12.22
N VAL A 130 8.81 9.71 -12.24
CA VAL A 130 9.16 8.43 -12.86
C VAL A 130 9.26 8.54 -14.39
N ALA A 131 8.40 9.33 -15.03
CA ALA A 131 8.46 9.56 -16.47
C ALA A 131 9.82 10.13 -16.89
N ASP A 132 10.34 11.10 -16.12
CA ASP A 132 11.67 11.70 -16.33
C ASP A 132 12.83 10.77 -15.97
N ASN A 133 12.56 9.65 -15.28
CA ASN A 133 13.57 8.73 -14.74
C ASN A 133 13.40 7.29 -15.23
N GLY A 134 13.01 7.12 -16.50
CA GLY A 134 13.02 5.82 -17.19
C GLY A 134 11.67 5.10 -17.24
N GLY A 135 10.61 5.73 -16.74
CA GLY A 135 9.21 5.31 -16.94
C GLY A 135 8.77 4.06 -16.19
N VAL A 136 9.58 3.56 -15.26
CA VAL A 136 9.25 2.37 -14.45
C VAL A 136 9.53 2.65 -12.98
N ASN A 137 8.53 2.42 -12.14
CA ASN A 137 8.65 2.52 -10.69
C ASN A 137 9.63 1.47 -10.14
N THR A 138 10.61 1.94 -9.37
CA THR A 138 11.57 1.09 -8.64
C THR A 138 11.68 1.56 -7.19
N VAL A 139 12.16 0.68 -6.32
CA VAL A 139 12.39 1.04 -4.90
C VAL A 139 13.48 2.11 -4.80
N GLU A 140 14.45 2.07 -5.71
CA GLU A 140 15.52 3.06 -5.82
C GLU A 140 14.97 4.45 -6.16
N LEU A 141 14.06 4.54 -7.14
CA LEU A 141 13.40 5.81 -7.50
C LEU A 141 12.48 6.30 -6.38
N ALA A 142 11.67 5.42 -5.81
CA ALA A 142 10.79 5.77 -4.69
C ALA A 142 11.59 6.29 -3.49
N LYS A 143 12.73 5.68 -3.20
CA LYS A 143 13.65 6.12 -2.14
C LYS A 143 14.29 7.47 -2.46
N ALA A 144 14.71 7.69 -3.70
CA ALA A 144 15.27 8.97 -4.13
C ALA A 144 14.24 10.10 -4.03
N TYR A 145 13.02 9.87 -4.51
CA TYR A 145 11.91 10.83 -4.44
C TYR A 145 11.51 11.14 -2.98
N SER A 146 11.37 10.11 -2.15
CA SER A 146 11.11 10.26 -0.72
C SER A 146 12.17 11.12 -0.03
N LYS A 147 13.45 10.84 -0.27
CA LYS A 147 14.57 11.57 0.33
C LYS A 147 14.65 13.03 -0.13
N ASN A 148 14.47 13.27 -1.43
CA ASN A 148 14.82 14.55 -2.05
C ASN A 148 13.62 15.47 -2.23
N VAL A 149 12.39 14.94 -2.21
CA VAL A 149 11.16 15.70 -2.49
C VAL A 149 10.20 15.62 -1.31
N VAL A 150 9.71 14.43 -0.96
CA VAL A 150 8.63 14.27 0.03
C VAL A 150 9.08 14.62 1.44
N ALA A 151 10.17 14.03 1.91
CA ALA A 151 10.66 14.29 3.27
C ALA A 151 11.03 15.77 3.49
N PRO A 152 11.76 16.44 2.57
CA PRO A 152 12.04 17.87 2.70
C PRO A 152 10.81 18.77 2.63
N SER A 153 9.84 18.47 1.76
CA SER A 153 8.60 19.29 1.65
C SER A 153 7.77 19.26 2.92
N LEU A 154 7.92 18.21 3.72
CA LEU A 154 7.27 18.03 5.02
C LEU A 154 8.23 18.26 6.21
N GLY A 155 9.36 18.94 5.99
CA GLY A 155 10.24 19.46 7.04
C GLY A 155 11.40 18.56 7.46
N ASN A 156 11.53 17.34 6.93
CA ASN A 156 12.70 16.49 7.15
C ASN A 156 13.80 16.79 6.09
N ILE A 157 14.52 17.88 6.32
CA ILE A 157 15.68 18.27 5.50
C ILE A 157 16.99 17.56 5.89
N SER A 158 17.03 16.92 7.07
CA SER A 158 18.22 16.23 7.59
C SER A 158 18.41 14.83 6.99
N GLY A 159 17.37 14.27 6.38
CA GLY A 159 17.35 12.89 5.89
C GLY A 159 17.23 11.89 7.03
N GLU A 160 16.57 12.27 8.13
CA GLU A 160 16.30 11.37 9.26
C GLU A 160 15.48 10.17 8.81
N THR A 161 15.85 8.99 9.34
CA THR A 161 15.17 7.72 9.04
C THR A 161 14.81 6.97 10.31
N TYR A 162 13.73 6.20 10.26
CA TYR A 162 13.37 5.23 11.30
C TYR A 162 13.30 3.81 10.74
N THR A 163 13.45 2.81 11.63
CA THR A 163 13.32 1.41 11.26
C THR A 163 11.86 1.03 11.06
N TYR A 164 11.57 0.47 9.90
CA TYR A 164 10.26 -0.01 9.49
C TYR A 164 10.26 -1.54 9.40
N TYR A 165 9.68 -2.19 10.41
CA TYR A 165 9.70 -3.65 10.59
C TYR A 165 8.66 -4.37 9.73
N GLN A 166 8.67 -4.11 8.42
CA GLN A 166 7.79 -4.75 7.44
C GLN A 166 8.63 -5.76 6.61
N PRO A 167 8.21 -7.03 6.45
CA PRO A 167 8.95 -8.06 5.69
C PRO A 167 9.38 -7.68 4.26
N VAL A 168 8.49 -7.10 3.46
CA VAL A 168 8.73 -6.53 2.12
C VAL A 168 9.79 -5.43 2.20
N ALA A 169 9.67 -4.50 3.14
CA ALA A 169 10.65 -3.43 3.32
C ALA A 169 12.04 -3.97 3.69
N MET A 170 12.10 -5.01 4.53
CA MET A 170 13.35 -5.69 4.88
C MET A 170 13.97 -6.42 3.68
N TYR A 171 13.14 -7.03 2.83
CA TYR A 171 13.60 -7.72 1.62
C TYR A 171 14.15 -6.75 0.56
N TYR A 172 13.48 -5.61 0.34
CA TYR A 172 13.82 -4.70 -0.77
C TYR A 172 14.78 -3.56 -0.43
N GLY A 173 14.92 -3.14 0.83
CA GLY A 173 15.69 -1.93 1.12
C GLY A 173 16.19 -1.76 2.55
N GLY A 174 16.30 -2.87 3.30
CA GLY A 174 16.88 -2.88 4.64
C GLY A 174 15.97 -2.31 5.74
N GLY A 175 14.66 -2.18 5.46
CA GLY A 175 13.66 -1.86 6.49
C GLY A 175 13.80 -0.47 7.08
N LYS A 176 14.08 0.55 6.27
CA LYS A 176 14.10 1.96 6.70
C LYS A 176 13.21 2.84 5.84
N LEU A 177 12.59 3.83 6.47
CA LEU A 177 11.84 4.92 5.83
C LEU A 177 12.37 6.26 6.32
N TYR A 178 12.22 7.30 5.50
CA TYR A 178 12.50 8.67 5.91
C TYR A 178 11.33 9.19 6.77
N THR A 179 11.63 9.87 7.88
CA THR A 179 10.62 10.62 8.63
C THR A 179 9.95 11.61 7.67
N ASN A 180 8.63 11.68 7.68
CA ASN A 180 7.83 12.50 6.75
C ASN A 180 8.06 12.20 5.25
N GLY A 181 8.58 11.02 4.90
CA GLY A 181 8.96 10.69 3.51
C GLY A 181 7.99 9.78 2.77
N GLY A 182 6.82 9.45 3.34
CA GLY A 182 5.93 8.40 2.84
C GLY A 182 6.54 6.99 2.90
N ASN A 183 5.86 6.02 2.30
CA ASN A 183 6.29 4.62 2.25
C ASN A 183 6.92 4.28 0.88
N ILE A 184 8.25 4.21 0.84
CA ILE A 184 9.04 3.87 -0.36
C ILE A 184 8.76 2.46 -0.91
N TYR A 185 8.14 1.58 -0.12
CA TYR A 185 7.83 0.20 -0.49
C TYR A 185 6.36 -0.01 -0.84
N TYR A 186 5.54 1.05 -0.84
CA TYR A 186 4.09 0.95 -0.92
C TYR A 186 3.61 0.08 -2.10
N ALA A 187 4.08 0.34 -3.32
CA ALA A 187 3.71 -0.47 -4.48
C ALA A 187 4.15 -1.94 -4.34
N LYS A 188 5.30 -2.23 -3.71
CA LYS A 188 5.77 -3.60 -3.44
C LYS A 188 4.91 -4.30 -2.39
N GLU A 189 4.44 -3.57 -1.39
CA GLU A 189 3.51 -4.10 -0.39
C GLU A 189 2.15 -4.42 -0.99
N VAL A 190 1.59 -3.52 -1.82
CA VAL A 190 0.34 -3.78 -2.55
C VAL A 190 0.48 -4.99 -3.47
N GLN A 191 1.58 -5.08 -4.25
CA GLN A 191 1.89 -6.25 -5.08
C GLN A 191 1.89 -7.55 -4.28
N PHE A 192 2.56 -7.55 -3.12
CA PHE A 192 2.67 -8.72 -2.26
C PHE A 192 1.31 -9.10 -1.65
N ASN A 193 0.55 -8.11 -1.17
CA ASN A 193 -0.77 -8.35 -0.59
C ASN A 193 -1.75 -8.86 -1.65
N LEU A 194 -1.73 -8.32 -2.87
CA LEU A 194 -2.50 -8.84 -4.01
C LEU A 194 -2.16 -10.31 -4.29
N PHE A 195 -0.88 -10.66 -4.28
CA PHE A 195 -0.44 -12.06 -4.43
C PHE A 195 -0.99 -12.96 -3.31
N LEU A 196 -0.87 -12.54 -2.05
CA LEU A 196 -1.41 -13.29 -0.91
C LEU A 196 -2.93 -13.46 -1.02
N MET A 197 -3.66 -12.41 -1.34
CA MET A 197 -5.12 -12.47 -1.49
C MET A 197 -5.52 -13.46 -2.58
N ARG A 198 -4.84 -13.47 -3.73
CA ARG A 198 -5.10 -14.45 -4.79
C ARG A 198 -4.80 -15.88 -4.39
N MET A 199 -3.79 -16.10 -3.53
CA MET A 199 -3.51 -17.42 -2.99
C MET A 199 -4.59 -17.90 -2.01
N PHE A 200 -5.05 -17.03 -1.12
CA PHE A 200 -5.98 -17.38 -0.05
C PHE A 200 -7.46 -17.31 -0.42
N SER A 201 -7.84 -16.58 -1.48
CA SER A 201 -9.22 -16.54 -2.00
C SER A 201 -9.56 -17.72 -2.93
N ARG A 202 -8.55 -18.42 -3.44
CA ARG A 202 -8.69 -19.61 -4.29
C ARG A 202 -8.56 -20.93 -3.51
N LEU A 203 -8.46 -20.85 -2.18
CA LEU A 203 -8.48 -21.96 -1.23
C LEU A 203 -9.81 -21.95 -0.48
#